data_AF-A0AA49EWB1-F1
#
_entry.id   AF-A0AA49EWB1-F1
#
_cell.length_a   1.000
_cell.length_b   1.000
_cell.length_c   1.000
_cell.angle_alpha   90.00
_cell.angle_beta   90.00
_cell.angle_gamma   90.00
#
_symmetry.space_group_name_H-M   'P 1'
#
loop_
_entity.id
_entity.type
_entity.pdbx_description
1 polymer ?
#
loop_
_entity_poly.entity_id
_entity_poly.type
_entity_poly.pdbx_seq_one_letter_code
_entity_poly.pdbx_strand_id
1 'polypeptide(L)' 'MHAARFYDRGDIRVEEIDEPAVKAGQVGIDVAWCGICGTDLHEFLDGPIFCPSGRTS' A
#
# COMPACT_ATOMS: atom_id res chain seq x y z
N MET A 1 10.60 1.19 8.54
CA MET A 1 10.05 2.29 7.74
C MET A 1 8.55 2.34 7.94
N HIS A 2 7.98 3.53 8.08
CA HIS A 2 6.53 3.70 8.19
C HIS A 2 5.87 3.43 6.83
N ALA A 3 4.80 2.63 6.83
CA ALA A 3 4.00 2.34 5.64
C ALA A 3 2.50 2.38 5.97
N ALA A 4 1.71 3.01 5.10
CA ALA A 4 0.26 2.85 5.10
C ALA A 4 -0.10 1.56 4.34
N ARG A 5 -0.72 0.60 5.01
CA ARG A 5 -1.06 -0.72 4.46
C ARG A 5 -2.57 -0.91 4.46
N PHE A 6 -3.10 -1.26 3.29
CA PHE A 6 -4.50 -1.62 3.10
C PHE A 6 -4.71 -3.10 3.42
N TYR A 7 -5.65 -3.40 4.32
CA TYR A 7 -6.01 -4.75 4.72
C TYR A 7 -7.39 -5.16 4.22
N ASP A 8 -8.35 -4.24 4.29
CA ASP A 8 -9.70 -4.41 3.75
C ASP A 8 -10.39 -3.03 3.68
N ARG A 9 -11.62 -2.99 3.18
CA ARG A 9 -12.50 -1.82 3.20
C ARG A 9 -12.58 -1.22 4.60
N GLY A 10 -12.28 0.07 4.72
CA GLY A 10 -12.26 0.78 5.99
C GLY A 10 -11.08 0.44 6.90
N ASP A 11 -10.12 -0.38 6.45
CA ASP A 11 -8.97 -0.85 7.23
C ASP A 11 -7.65 -0.53 6.52
N ILE A 12 -7.17 0.70 6.76
CA ILE A 12 -5.81 1.12 6.44
C ILE A 12 -5.09 1.40 7.76
N ARG A 13 -3.89 0.84 7.90
CA ARG A 13 -3.06 0.99 9.11
C ARG A 13 -1.73 1.59 8.74
N VAL A 14 -1.25 2.50 9.58
CA VAL A 14 0.11 3.02 9.51
C VAL A 14 0.96 2.20 10.46
N GLU A 15 1.92 1.47 9.92
CA GLU A 15 2.73 0.50 10.67
C GLU A 15 4.21 0.71 10.37
N GLU A 16 5.06 0.36 11.34
CA GLU A 16 6.49 0.20 11.09
C GLU A 16 6.75 -1.19 10.51
N ILE A 17 7.42 -1.22 9.36
CA ILE A 17 7.82 -2.46 8.68
C ILE A 17 9.32 -2.45 8.41
N ASP A 18 9.90 -3.63 8.18
CA ASP A 18 11.30 -3.72 7.78
C ASP A 18 11.53 -3.03 6.43
N GLU A 19 12.66 -2.34 6.30
CA GLU A 19 13.04 -1.72 5.04
C GLU A 19 13.38 -2.80 4.01
N PRO A 20 12.84 -2.73 2.78
CA PRO A 20 13.10 -3.73 1.76
C PRO A 20 14.55 -3.68 1.27
N ALA A 21 15.18 -4.85 1.14
CA ALA A 21 16.52 -4.94 0.58
C ALA A 21 16.55 -4.63 -0.93
N VAL A 22 17.36 -3.66 -1.34
CA VAL A 22 17.57 -3.30 -2.74
C VAL A 22 18.41 -4.39 -3.43
N LYS A 23 17.84 -5.04 -4.45
CA LYS A 23 18.53 -6.09 -5.22
C LYS A 23 19.22 -5.53 -6.46
N ALA A 24 20.06 -6.36 -7.09
CA ALA A 24 20.69 -6.00 -8.36
C ALA A 24 19.64 -5.60 -9.41
N GLY A 25 19.84 -4.44 -10.03
CA GLY A 25 18.90 -3.85 -11.01
C GLY A 25 17.75 -3.04 -10.40
N GLN A 26 17.72 -2.84 -9.08
CA GLN A 26 16.73 -2.00 -8.41
C GLN A 26 17.39 -0.74 -7.85
N VAL A 27 16.57 0.27 -7.57
CA VAL A 27 16.95 1.47 -6.83
C VAL A 27 16.03 1.63 -5.61
N GLY A 28 16.61 2.01 -4.47
CA GLY A 28 15.84 2.42 -3.30
C GLY A 28 15.42 3.88 -3.43
N ILE A 29 14.21 4.20 -2.99
CA ILE A 29 13.67 5.57 -2.99
C ILE A 29 13.23 5.89 -1.56
N ASP A 30 13.83 6.92 -0.97
CA ASP A 30 13.33 7.53 0.25
C ASP A 30 12.21 8.53 -0.11
N VAL A 31 10.97 8.18 0.24
CA VAL A 31 9.77 8.90 -0.21
C VAL A 31 9.60 10.17 0.62
N ALA A 32 9.84 11.33 0.01
CA ALA A 32 9.60 12.61 0.66
C ALA A 32 8.10 12.97 0.74
N TRP A 33 7.32 12.65 -0.30
CA TRP A 33 5.90 12.97 -0.40
C TRP A 33 5.15 11.93 -1.23
N CYS A 34 3.92 11.59 -0.83
CA CYS A 34 3.00 10.73 -1.56
C CYS A 34 1.60 11.33 -1.53
N GLY A 35 1.06 11.70 -2.69
CA GLY A 35 -0.30 12.20 -2.82
C GLY A 35 -1.31 11.06 -2.97
N ILE A 36 -2.54 11.28 -2.54
CA ILE A 36 -3.66 10.34 -2.73
C ILE A 36 -4.48 10.71 -3.97
N CYS A 37 -5.07 9.70 -4.60
CA CYS A 37 -5.97 9.79 -5.73
C CYS A 37 -7.40 9.37 -5.34
N GLY A 38 -8.39 9.71 -6.16
CA GLY A 38 -9.77 9.21 -5.98
C GLY A 38 -9.87 7.69 -5.98
N THR A 39 -8.98 6.99 -6.68
CA THR A 39 -8.91 5.51 -6.66
C THR A 39 -8.56 4.96 -5.29
N ASP A 40 -7.70 5.65 -4.53
CA ASP A 40 -7.35 5.23 -3.17
C ASP A 40 -8.56 5.37 -2.23
N LEU A 41 -9.36 6.41 -2.43
CA LEU A 41 -10.60 6.62 -1.68
C LEU A 41 -11.65 5.54 -2.03
N HIS A 42 -11.81 5.21 -3.32
CA HIS A 42 -12.69 4.12 -3.73
C HIS A 42 -12.24 2.77 -3.15
N GLU A 43 -10.95 2.49 -3.09
CA GLU A 43 -10.45 1.27 -2.46
C GLU A 43 -10.78 1.24 -0.96
N PHE A 44 -10.61 2.37 -0.26
CA PHE A 44 -10.92 2.46 1.17
C PHE A 44 -12.43 2.32 1.46
N LEU A 45 -13.29 2.97 0.68
CA LEU A 45 -14.73 3.02 0.93
C LEU A 45 -15.51 1.83 0.38
N ASP A 46 -15.10 1.32 -0.78
CA ASP A 46 -15.88 0.36 -1.58
C ASP A 46 -15.15 -0.98 -1.80
N GLY A 47 -13.83 -1.03 -1.54
CA GLY A 47 -12.92 -2.11 -1.92
C GLY A 47 -13.15 -3.49 -1.27
N PRO A 48 -12.32 -4.48 -1.64
CA PRO A 48 -11.24 -4.39 -2.63
C PRO A 48 -11.76 -4.37 -4.08
N ILE A 49 -11.37 -3.37 -4.87
CA ILE A 49 -11.72 -3.22 -6.31
C ILE A 49 -10.47 -3.43 -7.17
N PHE A 50 -9.38 -2.74 -6.83
CA PHE A 50 -8.12 -2.79 -7.57
C PHE A 50 -7.04 -3.58 -6.82
N CYS A 51 -7.02 -3.54 -5.49
CA CYS A 51 -6.09 -4.36 -4.73
C CYS A 51 -6.50 -5.84 -4.85
N PRO A 52 -5.54 -6.77 -5.00
CA PRO A 52 -5.85 -8.19 -5.05
C PRO A 52 -6.59 -8.62 -3.78
N SER A 53 -7.82 -9.11 -3.92
CA SER A 53 -8.51 -9.74 -2.80
C SER A 53 -7.76 -11.02 -2.47
N GLY A 54 -7.33 -11.22 -1.21
CA GLY A 54 -6.59 -12.42 -0.78
C GLY A 54 -7.32 -13.77 -0.96
N ARG A 55 -8.48 -13.78 -1.63
CA ARG A 55 -9.16 -14.96 -2.15
C ARG A 55 -8.58 -15.31 -3.53
N THR A 56 -7.53 -16.13 -3.55
CA THR A 56 -7.25 -16.97 -4.72
C THR A 56 -8.41 -17.93 -4.92
N SER A 57 -9.01 -17.92 -6.12
CA SER A 57 -9.88 -19.01 -6.59
C SER A 57 -9.11 -20.31 -6.73
#